data_AF-A0A9P5SVM8-F1
#
_entry.id   AF-A0A9P5SVM8-F1
#
_cell.length_a   1.000
_cell.length_b   1.000
_cell.length_c   1.000
_cell.angle_alpha   90.00
_cell.angle_beta   90.00
_cell.angle_gamma   90.00
#
_symmetry.space_group_name_H-M   'P 1'
#
loop_
_entity.id
_entity.type
_entity.pdbx_description
1 polymer ?
#
loop_
_entity_poly.entity_id
_entity_poly.type
_entity_poly.pdbx_seq_one_letter_code
_entity_poly.pdbx_strand_id
1 'polypeptide(L)'
;PYTVFNLASFDQAHSGGVAVSNLFHKIACNVIRHGTNATLKKKTVKQVRRECADESIVSSQLDGILTLYRGESSVPILGNTDLNKFLERLASHMSSYINTGNKAVASFVTNEFTTPTA
;
A
#
# COMPACT_ATOMS: atom_id res chain seq x y z
N PRO A 1 -0.44 14.84 -5.83
CA PRO A 1 -0.77 13.91 -6.93
C PRO A 1 -1.66 12.76 -6.43
N TYR A 2 -2.90 12.69 -6.92
CA TYR A 2 -3.85 11.62 -6.57
C TYR A 2 -3.73 10.47 -7.58
N THR A 3 -3.37 9.27 -7.13
CA THR A 3 -3.26 8.08 -8.00
C THR A 3 -4.56 7.25 -7.95
N VAL A 4 -4.89 6.54 -9.03
CA VAL A 4 -6.09 5.68 -9.17
C VAL A 4 -6.20 4.60 -8.08
N PHE A 5 -5.10 4.21 -7.44
CA PHE A 5 -5.10 3.36 -6.24
C PHE A 5 -5.85 3.96 -5.04
N ASN A 6 -6.12 5.26 -5.06
CA ASN A 6 -6.95 5.93 -4.06
C ASN A 6 -8.45 5.87 -4.42
N LEU A 7 -8.83 5.38 -5.60
CA LEU A 7 -10.20 5.41 -6.13
C LEU A 7 -10.76 4.04 -6.57
N ALA A 8 -9.91 3.06 -6.92
CA ALA A 8 -10.37 1.78 -7.42
C ALA A 8 -9.79 0.62 -6.59
N SER A 9 -10.64 0.04 -5.75
CA SER A 9 -10.51 -1.34 -5.29
C SER A 9 -10.63 -2.28 -6.50
N PHE A 10 -9.58 -2.39 -7.31
CA PHE A 10 -9.55 -3.36 -8.40
C PHE A 10 -9.17 -4.73 -7.81
N ASP A 11 -10.18 -5.59 -7.77
CA ASP A 11 -10.25 -6.85 -7.03
C ASP A 11 -9.56 -8.02 -7.76
N GLN A 12 -9.27 -9.11 -7.03
CA GLN A 12 -8.87 -10.46 -7.52
C GLN A 12 -7.40 -10.86 -7.75
N ALA A 13 -6.42 -10.30 -7.03
CA ALA A 13 -5.17 -11.03 -6.81
C ALA A 13 -4.76 -10.95 -5.34
N HIS A 14 -4.61 -12.12 -4.69
CA HIS A 14 -3.88 -12.28 -3.43
C HIS A 14 -2.39 -11.95 -3.67
N SER A 15 -2.10 -10.71 -4.05
CA SER A 15 -0.76 -10.22 -4.33
C SER A 15 -0.40 -9.23 -3.24
N GLY A 16 0.83 -9.34 -2.72
CA GLY A 16 1.33 -8.41 -1.70
C GLY A 16 1.20 -6.94 -2.11
N GLY A 17 1.16 -6.64 -3.42
CA GLY A 17 0.94 -5.30 -3.94
C GLY A 17 -0.42 -4.68 -3.58
N VAL A 18 -1.50 -5.46 -3.58
CA VAL A 18 -2.84 -4.96 -3.19
C VAL A 18 -2.89 -4.69 -1.68
N ALA A 19 -2.32 -5.59 -0.88
CA ALA A 19 -2.24 -5.45 0.58
C ALA A 19 -1.45 -4.19 0.99
N VAL A 20 -0.32 -3.94 0.34
CA VAL A 20 0.51 -2.75 0.59
C VAL A 20 -0.19 -1.47 0.10
N SER A 21 -0.86 -1.50 -1.05
CA SER A 21 -1.67 -0.34 -1.50
C SER A 21 -2.76 0.02 -0.48
N ASN A 22 -3.45 -0.99 0.05
CA ASN A 22 -4.43 -0.81 1.12
C ASN A 22 -3.82 -0.25 2.42
N LEU A 23 -2.57 -0.58 2.73
CA LEU A 23 -1.84 0.02 3.85
C LEU A 23 -1.65 1.53 3.63
N PHE A 24 -1.17 1.93 2.45
CA PHE A 24 -0.99 3.35 2.11
C PHE A 24 -2.32 4.12 2.14
N HIS A 25 -3.39 3.53 1.60
CA HIS A 25 -4.72 4.13 1.65
C HIS A 25 -5.20 4.35 3.10
N LYS A 26 -5.04 3.34 3.97
CA LYS A 26 -5.38 3.47 5.41
C LYS A 26 -4.57 4.54 6.11
N ILE A 27 -3.27 4.65 5.82
CA ILE A 27 -2.39 5.69 6.37
C ILE A 27 -2.86 7.07 5.92
N ALA A 28 -3.10 7.26 4.62
CA ALA A 28 -3.57 8.53 4.07
C ALA A 28 -4.92 8.94 4.67
N CYS A 29 -5.88 8.02 4.74
CA CYS A 29 -7.18 8.27 5.36
C CYS A 29 -7.05 8.63 6.85
N ASN A 30 -6.18 7.98 7.61
CA ASN A 30 -5.93 8.31 9.02
C ASN A 30 -5.29 9.70 9.18
N VAL A 31 -4.33 10.05 8.33
CA VAL A 31 -3.70 11.38 8.35
C VAL A 31 -4.70 12.48 8.01
N ILE A 32 -5.55 12.26 7.00
CA ILE A 32 -6.60 13.23 6.63
C ILE A 32 -7.62 13.41 7.75
N ARG A 33 -8.05 12.32 8.41
CA ARG A 33 -9.09 12.36 9.45
C ARG A 33 -8.59 12.88 10.81
N HIS A 34 -7.35 12.56 11.17
CA HIS A 34 -6.85 12.76 12.53
C HIS A 34 -5.62 13.68 12.60
N GLY A 35 -5.08 14.13 11.46
CA GLY A 35 -3.97 15.07 11.40
C GLY A 35 -2.75 14.57 12.18
N THR A 36 -2.23 15.40 13.08
CA THR A 36 -1.10 15.10 13.97
C THR A 36 -1.34 13.94 14.92
N ASN A 37 -2.60 13.61 15.22
CA ASN A 37 -2.97 12.49 16.09
C ASN A 37 -3.13 11.16 15.33
N ALA A 38 -2.82 11.14 14.03
CA ALA A 38 -2.92 9.94 13.22
C ALA A 38 -1.93 8.86 13.68
N THR A 39 -2.45 7.67 13.97
CA THR A 39 -1.66 6.52 14.41
C THR A 39 -1.85 5.32 13.49
N LEU A 40 -0.81 4.50 13.37
CA LEU A 40 -0.82 3.24 12.64
C LEU A 40 -0.88 2.09 13.63
N LYS A 41 -1.97 1.31 13.59
CA LYS A 41 -2.17 0.14 14.45
C LYS A 41 -1.29 -1.03 14.01
N LYS A 42 -0.61 -1.68 14.97
CA LYS A 42 0.24 -2.86 14.74
C LYS A 42 -0.49 -3.99 14.04
N LYS A 43 -1.76 -4.20 14.42
CA LYS A 43 -2.64 -5.21 13.82
C LYS A 43 -2.79 -5.03 12.31
N THR A 44 -2.87 -3.78 11.83
CA THR A 44 -2.98 -3.47 10.40
C THR A 44 -1.72 -3.91 9.67
N VAL A 45 -0.54 -3.58 10.19
CA VAL A 45 0.74 -3.97 9.58
C VAL A 45 0.93 -5.49 9.61
N LYS A 46 0.59 -6.16 10.73
CA LYS A 46 0.63 -7.64 10.82
C LYS A 46 -0.31 -8.33 9.85
N GLN A 47 -1.47 -7.73 9.58
CA GLN A 47 -2.40 -8.27 8.59
C GLN A 47 -1.80 -8.18 7.19
N VAL A 48 -1.31 -7.00 6.79
CA VAL A 48 -0.67 -6.79 5.49
C VAL A 48 0.55 -7.70 5.30
N ARG A 49 1.35 -7.90 6.36
CA ARG A 49 2.49 -8.84 6.35
C ARG A 49 2.08 -10.29 6.11
N ARG A 50 0.93 -10.73 6.64
CA ARG A 50 0.39 -12.08 6.39
C ARG A 50 -0.16 -12.23 4.98
N GLU A 51 -0.72 -11.16 4.42
CA GLU A 51 -1.22 -11.11 3.04
C GLU A 51 -0.06 -11.04 2.02
N CYS A 52 1.13 -10.62 2.44
CA CYS A 52 2.38 -10.72 1.67
C CYS A 52 3.08 -12.05 2.01
N ALA A 53 2.68 -13.14 1.33
CA ALA A 53 3.20 -14.48 1.59
C ALA A 53 4.67 -14.68 1.16
N ASP A 54 5.19 -13.85 0.26
CA ASP A 54 6.54 -14.02 -0.29
C ASP A 54 7.64 -13.46 0.64
N GLU A 55 8.82 -14.11 0.66
CA GLU A 55 10.08 -13.61 1.26
C GLU A 55 10.69 -12.43 0.46
N SER A 56 9.83 -11.53 -0.01
CA SER A 56 10.22 -10.40 -0.82
C SER A 56 10.78 -9.25 0.03
N ILE A 57 11.44 -8.30 -0.63
CA ILE A 57 11.91 -7.05 -0.01
C ILE A 57 10.77 -6.31 0.70
N VAL A 58 9.54 -6.41 0.20
CA VAL A 58 8.32 -5.83 0.79
C VAL A 58 8.07 -6.40 2.19
N SER A 59 8.14 -7.72 2.33
CA SER A 59 7.99 -8.43 3.60
C SER A 59 9.03 -8.00 4.62
N SER A 60 10.30 -7.85 4.20
CA SER A 60 11.38 -7.34 5.05
C SER A 60 11.12 -5.89 5.53
N GLN A 61 10.60 -5.01 4.67
CA GLN A 61 10.24 -3.65 5.11
C GLN A 61 9.06 -3.65 6.10
N LEU A 62 8.06 -4.50 5.89
CA LEU A 62 6.93 -4.66 6.82
C LEU A 62 7.38 -5.20 8.18
N ASP A 63 8.31 -6.15 8.20
CA ASP A 63 8.92 -6.64 9.43
C ASP A 63 9.71 -5.53 10.14
N GLY A 64 10.45 -4.71 9.39
CA GLY A 64 11.10 -3.50 9.89
C GLY A 64 10.11 -2.55 10.57
N ILE A 65 8.97 -2.27 9.95
CA ILE A 65 7.90 -1.46 10.56
C ILE A 65 7.37 -2.10 11.85
N LEU A 66 7.21 -3.43 11.90
CA LEU A 66 6.75 -4.12 13.11
C LEU A 66 7.71 -3.98 14.29
N THR A 67 9.03 -3.84 14.04
CA THR A 67 10.02 -3.59 15.10
C THR A 67 9.88 -2.21 15.75
N LEU A 68 9.38 -1.20 15.01
CA LEU A 68 9.20 0.16 15.51
C LEU A 68 8.18 0.26 16.65
N TYR A 69 7.28 -0.72 16.77
CA TYR A 69 6.26 -0.74 17.80
C TYR A 69 6.84 -0.96 19.21
N ARG A 70 8.02 -1.58 19.37
CA ARG A 70 8.68 -1.80 20.68
C ARG A 70 7.78 -2.32 21.83
N GLY A 71 6.70 -3.03 21.51
CA GLY A 71 5.71 -3.53 22.47
C GLY A 71 4.36 -2.81 22.42
N GLU A 72 4.32 -1.60 21.87
CA GLU A 72 3.11 -0.80 21.70
C GLU A 72 2.14 -1.37 20.67
N SER A 73 0.87 -0.98 20.80
CA SER A 73 -0.22 -1.38 19.90
C SER A 73 -0.38 -0.45 18.69
N SER A 74 0.16 0.77 18.76
CA SER A 74 0.09 1.81 17.74
C SER A 74 1.35 2.67 17.75
N VAL A 75 1.76 3.19 16.59
CA VAL A 75 2.80 4.22 16.48
C VAL A 75 2.25 5.47 15.80
N PRO A 76 2.73 6.67 16.14
CA PRO A 76 2.36 7.89 15.41
C PRO A 76 2.82 7.79 13.95
N ILE A 77 1.98 8.27 13.04
CA ILE A 77 2.29 8.33 11.60
C ILE A 77 3.14 9.55 11.31
N LEU A 78 2.70 10.73 11.74
CA LEU A 78 3.43 11.98 11.56
C LEU A 78 4.52 12.14 12.61
N GLY A 79 5.67 12.68 12.22
CA GLY A 79 6.84 12.86 13.09
C GLY A 79 7.66 11.58 13.33
N ASN A 80 7.22 10.43 12.81
CA ASN A 80 7.97 9.18 12.89
C ASN A 80 8.85 9.00 11.66
N THR A 81 10.07 9.54 11.73
CA THR A 81 11.04 9.51 10.63
C THR A 81 11.43 8.10 10.20
N ASP A 82 11.50 7.15 11.13
CA ASP A 82 11.89 5.78 10.81
C ASP A 82 10.75 5.03 10.11
N LEU A 83 9.50 5.23 10.56
CA LEU A 83 8.33 4.74 9.84
C LEU A 83 8.30 5.31 8.42
N ASN A 84 8.57 6.60 8.26
CA ASN A 84 8.56 7.24 6.95
C ASN A 84 9.62 6.65 6.01
N LYS A 85 10.84 6.35 6.49
CA LYS A 85 11.87 5.67 5.68
C LYS A 85 11.42 4.30 5.18
N PHE A 86 10.77 3.49 6.01
CA PHE A 86 10.25 2.19 5.59
C PHE A 86 9.10 2.34 4.58
N LEU A 87 8.22 3.32 4.79
CA LEU A 87 7.13 3.62 3.86
C LEU A 87 7.65 4.14 2.51
N GLU A 88 8.67 4.99 2.49
CA GLU A 88 9.31 5.47 1.26
C GLU A 88 9.91 4.31 0.46
N ARG A 89 10.63 3.40 1.12
CA ARG A 89 11.17 2.18 0.47
C ARG A 89 10.06 1.28 -0.05
N LEU A 90 9.00 1.09 0.74
CA LEU A 90 7.82 0.34 0.27
C LEU A 90 7.21 1.01 -0.97
N ALA A 91 7.07 2.34 -0.98
CA ALA A 91 6.53 3.09 -2.11
C ALA A 91 7.41 2.95 -3.36
N SER A 92 8.75 2.98 -3.23
CA SER A 92 9.65 2.77 -4.37
C SER A 92 9.50 1.37 -4.96
N HIS A 93 9.34 0.33 -4.12
CA HIS A 93 9.10 -1.02 -4.59
C HIS A 93 7.69 -1.20 -5.20
N MET A 94 6.71 -0.49 -4.68
CA MET A 94 5.35 -0.47 -5.23
C MET A 94 5.25 0.30 -6.54
N SER A 95 6.18 1.21 -6.85
CA SER A 95 6.15 2.01 -8.07
C SER A 95 6.18 1.15 -9.34
N SER A 96 6.90 0.02 -9.33
CA SER A 96 6.90 -0.94 -10.44
C SER A 96 5.56 -1.68 -10.55
N TYR A 97 4.98 -2.11 -9.43
CA TYR A 97 3.64 -2.74 -9.39
C TYR A 97 2.53 -1.79 -9.83
N ILE A 98 2.61 -0.52 -9.44
CA ILE A 98 1.70 0.56 -9.87
C ILE A 98 1.79 0.76 -11.39
N ASN A 99 3.00 0.77 -11.96
CA ASN A 99 3.19 0.94 -13.39
C ASN A 99 2.66 -0.26 -14.18
N THR A 100 2.88 -1.48 -13.69
CA THR A 100 2.31 -2.71 -14.26
C THR A 100 0.79 -2.74 -14.16
N GLY A 101 0.22 -2.36 -13.02
CA GLY A 101 -1.23 -2.24 -12.83
C GLY A 101 -1.85 -1.20 -13.76
N ASN A 102 -1.23 -0.02 -13.89
CA ASN A 102 -1.68 1.04 -14.80
C ASN A 102 -1.62 0.58 -16.27
N LYS A 103 -0.59 -0.16 -16.67
CA LYS A 103 -0.50 -0.75 -18.03
C LYS A 103 -1.59 -1.78 -18.27
N ALA A 104 -1.90 -2.63 -17.30
CA ALA A 104 -2.97 -3.62 -17.41
C ALA A 104 -4.35 -2.95 -17.57
N VAL A 105 -4.64 -1.93 -16.75
CA VAL A 105 -5.88 -1.14 -16.85
C VAL A 105 -5.94 -0.39 -18.18
N ALA A 106 -4.85 0.25 -18.61
CA ALA A 106 -4.78 0.93 -19.90
C ALA A 106 -5.02 -0.04 -21.07
N SER A 107 -4.47 -1.26 -21.00
CA SER A 107 -4.72 -2.30 -22.00
C SER A 107 -6.19 -2.74 -22.02
N PHE A 108 -6.83 -2.84 -20.85
CA PHE A 108 -8.22 -3.26 -20.73
C PHE A 108 -9.17 -2.19 -21.30
N VAL A 109 -8.93 -0.93 -20.96
CA VAL A 109 -9.66 0.23 -21.52
C VAL A 109 -9.44 0.30 -23.03
N THR A 110 -8.21 0.14 -23.51
CA THR A 110 -7.94 0.17 -24.94
C THR A 110 -8.69 -0.95 -25.66
N ASN A 111 -8.68 -2.18 -25.14
CA ASN A 111 -9.41 -3.30 -25.75
C ASN A 111 -10.93 -3.06 -25.78
N GLU A 112 -11.54 -2.58 -24.70
CA GLU A 112 -12.98 -2.30 -24.70
C GLU A 112 -13.38 -1.22 -25.71
N PHE A 113 -12.56 -0.18 -25.87
CA PHE A 113 -12.88 0.94 -26.77
C PHE A 113 -12.28 0.82 -28.18
N THR A 114 -11.56 -0.27 -28.49
CA THR A 114 -11.06 -0.57 -29.85
C THR A 114 -11.62 -1.84 -30.46
N THR A 115 -12.46 -2.60 -29.75
CA THR A 115 -13.20 -3.71 -30.35
C THR A 115 -14.29 -3.14 -31.28
N PRO A 116 -14.22 -3.32 -32.61
CA PRO A 116 -15.30 -2.90 -33.48
C PRO A 116 -16.53 -3.73 -33.14
N THR A 117 -17.64 -3.09 -32.77
CA THR A 117 -18.97 -3.71 -32.80
C THR A 117 -19.18 -4.28 -34.20
N ALA A 118 -19.18 -5.61 -34.30
CA ALA A 118 -19.65 -6.35 -35.47
C ALA A 118 -21.18 -6.35 -35.51
#